data_AF-W4LHP8-F1
#
_entry.id   AF-W4LHP8-F1
#
_cell.length_a   1.000
_cell.length_b   1.000
_cell.length_c   1.000
_cell.angle_alpha   90.00
_cell.angle_beta   90.00
_cell.angle_gamma   90.00
#
_symmetry.space_group_name_H-M   'P 1'
#
loop_
_entity.id
_entity.type
_entity.pdbx_description
1 polymer ?
#
loop_
_entity_poly.entity_id
_entity_poly.type
_entity_poly.pdbx_seq_one_letter_code
_entity_poly.pdbx_strand_id
1 'polypeptide(L)'
;MAQARAWSGQVTHVIDGDSLLTGNREIRLAGIDAPEYTQPYGREARQVLYDLIHGRSVQVKPVTTDRHGRIVAHVTRDDGLHVNAAMVEAGAAYVYRRYTDDPHLIALETVAKEKGKGLWSLPSDQRKPPEQWRREHENETDRIGFNCAVRKTRCKQMTSCEEARFYLTRCGTHWLDGNKDGVPCERTLCKS
;
A
#
# COMPACT_ATOMS: atom_id res chain seq x y z
N MET A 1 -11.42 -26.36 -1.16
CA MET A 1 -12.04 -25.21 -1.85
C MET A 1 -11.40 -25.11 -3.23
N ALA A 2 -12.18 -24.90 -4.29
CA ALA A 2 -11.64 -24.76 -5.64
C ALA A 2 -10.79 -23.48 -5.73
N GLN A 3 -9.54 -23.59 -6.17
CA GLN A 3 -8.73 -22.41 -6.48
C GLN A 3 -9.41 -21.64 -7.62
N ALA A 4 -9.58 -20.33 -7.44
CA ALA A 4 -10.10 -19.48 -8.51
C ALA A 4 -9.17 -19.54 -9.72
N ARG A 5 -9.72 -19.82 -10.91
CA ARG A 5 -8.96 -19.87 -12.16
C ARG A 5 -8.39 -18.49 -12.49
N ALA A 6 -7.21 -18.44 -13.10
CA ALA A 6 -6.65 -17.19 -13.59
C ALA A 6 -7.58 -16.49 -14.60
N TRP A 7 -7.60 -15.16 -14.58
CA TRP A 7 -8.38 -14.34 -15.50
C TRP A 7 -7.61 -13.09 -15.91
N SER A 8 -8.06 -12.43 -16.97
CA SER A 8 -7.53 -11.13 -17.38
C SER A 8 -8.48 -10.01 -16.98
N GLY A 9 -7.94 -8.88 -16.55
CA GLY A 9 -8.72 -7.69 -16.19
C GLY A 9 -7.92 -6.41 -16.40
N GLN A 10 -8.63 -5.31 -16.63
CA GLN A 10 -8.01 -3.99 -16.66
C GLN A 10 -7.83 -3.47 -15.24
N VAL A 11 -6.66 -2.89 -14.96
CA VAL A 11 -6.38 -2.22 -13.69
C VAL A 11 -7.07 -0.86 -13.69
N THR A 12 -8.11 -0.74 -12.89
CA THR A 12 -8.93 0.49 -12.78
C THR A 12 -8.43 1.43 -11.70
N HIS A 13 -7.72 0.90 -10.70
CA HIS A 13 -7.19 1.70 -9.60
C HIS A 13 -5.98 1.02 -8.95
N VAL A 14 -5.06 1.83 -8.43
CA VAL A 14 -3.97 1.40 -7.54
C VAL A 14 -4.23 2.00 -6.16
N ILE A 15 -4.41 1.14 -5.16
CA ILE A 15 -4.82 1.53 -3.80
C ILE A 15 -3.57 2.00 -3.04
N ASP A 16 -2.57 1.13 -2.94
CA ASP A 16 -1.29 1.35 -2.24
C ASP A 16 -0.15 0.66 -3.01
N GLY A 17 1.00 0.42 -2.36
CA GLY A 17 2.17 -0.19 -2.99
C GLY A 17 2.04 -1.70 -3.27
N ASP A 18 1.00 -2.39 -2.80
CA ASP A 18 0.82 -3.82 -3.08
C ASP A 18 -0.64 -4.23 -3.36
N SER A 19 -1.55 -3.27 -3.47
CA SER A 19 -2.98 -3.51 -3.68
C SER A 19 -3.54 -2.70 -4.86
N LEU A 20 -4.38 -3.34 -5.67
CA LEU A 20 -4.99 -2.76 -6.88
C LEU A 20 -6.45 -3.24 -7.06
N LEU A 21 -7.18 -2.59 -7.97
CA LEU A 21 -8.51 -3.01 -8.40
C LEU A 21 -8.52 -3.45 -9.86
N THR A 22 -9.20 -4.57 -10.12
CA THR A 22 -9.64 -4.97 -11.47
C THR A 22 -11.17 -5.02 -11.48
N GLY A 23 -11.81 -4.02 -12.07
CA GLY A 23 -13.26 -3.85 -11.94
C GLY A 23 -13.66 -3.61 -10.47
N ASN A 24 -14.46 -4.50 -9.88
CA ASN A 24 -14.89 -4.46 -8.47
C ASN A 24 -14.10 -5.42 -7.56
N ARG A 25 -13.04 -6.05 -8.06
CA ARG A 25 -12.24 -7.01 -7.29
C ARG A 25 -10.96 -6.36 -6.80
N GLU A 26 -10.77 -6.42 -5.49
CA GLU A 26 -9.53 -5.98 -4.85
C GLU A 26 -8.51 -7.12 -4.84
N ILE A 27 -7.32 -6.82 -5.36
CA ILE A 27 -6.21 -7.75 -5.50
C ILE A 27 -5.05 -7.25 -4.66
N ARG A 28 -4.51 -8.11 -3.80
CA ARG A 28 -3.22 -7.93 -3.12
C ARG A 28 -2.15 -8.76 -3.82
N LEU A 29 -0.99 -8.16 -4.07
CA LEU A 29 0.15 -8.85 -4.66
C LEU A 29 0.69 -9.90 -3.68
N ALA A 30 0.69 -11.16 -4.13
CA ALA A 30 1.21 -12.29 -3.38
C ALA A 30 2.73 -12.18 -3.12
N GLY A 31 3.16 -12.64 -1.95
CA GLY A 31 4.58 -12.80 -1.59
C GLY A 31 5.34 -11.51 -1.29
N ILE A 32 4.69 -10.35 -1.36
CA ILE A 32 5.33 -9.05 -1.09
C ILE A 32 4.53 -8.23 -0.09
N ASP A 33 5.19 -7.27 0.53
CA ASP A 33 4.59 -6.30 1.45
C ASP A 33 5.23 -4.94 1.18
N ALA A 34 4.45 -4.00 0.65
CA ALA A 34 4.93 -2.65 0.38
C ALA A 34 4.83 -1.76 1.63
N PRO A 35 5.68 -0.73 1.77
CA PRO A 35 5.53 0.25 2.83
C PRO A 35 4.12 0.84 2.86
N GLU A 36 3.55 0.97 4.06
CA GLU A 36 2.23 1.59 4.25
C GLU A 36 2.24 3.02 3.72
N TYR A 37 1.10 3.57 3.28
CA TYR A 37 1.05 4.89 2.64
C TYR A 37 1.72 6.02 3.45
N THR A 38 1.69 5.92 4.79
CA THR A 38 2.23 6.91 5.73
C THR A 38 3.60 6.52 6.30
N GLN A 39 4.10 5.36 5.93
CA GLN A 39 5.44 4.90 6.22
C GLN A 39 6.43 5.61 5.27
N PRO A 40 7.71 5.81 5.67
CA PRO A 40 8.76 6.17 4.73
C PRO A 40 8.72 5.28 3.47
N TYR A 41 8.80 5.91 2.30
CA TYR A 41 8.68 5.26 0.98
C TYR A 41 7.29 4.73 0.58
N GLY A 42 6.24 4.94 1.39
CA GLY A 42 4.90 4.43 1.10
C GLY A 42 4.24 5.03 -0.14
N ARG A 43 4.39 6.35 -0.32
CA ARG A 43 3.81 7.06 -1.47
C ARG A 43 4.55 6.72 -2.75
N GLU A 44 5.86 6.62 -2.66
CA GLU A 44 6.78 6.25 -3.73
C GLU A 44 6.52 4.80 -4.16
N ALA A 45 6.37 3.87 -3.22
CA ALA A 45 6.02 2.48 -3.52
C ALA A 45 4.68 2.38 -4.28
N ARG A 46 3.66 3.11 -3.83
CA ARG A 46 2.38 3.22 -4.56
C ARG A 46 2.57 3.80 -5.96
N GLN A 47 3.42 4.81 -6.13
CA GLN A 47 3.68 5.43 -7.42
C GLN A 47 4.38 4.45 -8.37
N VAL A 48 5.35 3.66 -7.88
CA VAL A 48 6.00 2.61 -8.67
C VAL A 48 4.95 1.61 -9.17
N LEU A 49 4.06 1.13 -8.31
CA LEU A 49 2.99 0.23 -8.75
C LEU A 49 2.08 0.90 -9.77
N TYR A 50 1.67 2.15 -9.53
CA TYR A 50 0.85 2.92 -10.46
C TYR A 50 1.47 3.01 -11.85
N ASP A 51 2.75 3.39 -11.95
CA ASP A 51 3.45 3.53 -13.23
C ASP A 51 3.60 2.20 -13.96
N LEU A 52 3.70 1.09 -13.22
CA LEU A 52 3.79 -0.25 -13.80
C LEU A 52 2.46 -0.70 -14.40
N ILE A 53 1.33 -0.48 -13.73
CA ILE A 53 0.10 -1.23 -14.05
C ILE A 53 -1.16 -0.39 -14.29
N HIS A 54 -1.18 0.90 -13.94
CA HIS A 54 -2.41 1.67 -14.05
C HIS A 54 -2.92 1.76 -15.51
N GLY A 55 -4.21 1.47 -15.72
CA GLY A 55 -4.86 1.46 -17.03
C GLY A 55 -4.48 0.29 -17.93
N ARG A 56 -3.52 -0.55 -17.53
CA ARG A 56 -3.05 -1.73 -18.28
C ARG A 56 -3.97 -2.92 -18.09
N SER A 57 -3.94 -3.84 -19.06
CA SER A 57 -4.50 -5.17 -18.89
C SER A 57 -3.50 -6.06 -18.16
N VAL A 58 -3.98 -6.84 -17.20
CA VAL A 58 -3.18 -7.79 -16.43
C VAL A 58 -3.85 -9.15 -16.38
N GLN A 59 -3.04 -10.20 -16.36
CA GLN A 59 -3.45 -11.55 -15.97
C GLN A 59 -3.28 -11.68 -14.45
N VAL A 60 -4.38 -12.03 -13.77
CA VAL A 60 -4.42 -12.28 -12.34
C VAL A 60 -4.46 -13.79 -12.12
N LYS A 61 -3.47 -14.32 -11.41
CA LYS A 61 -3.41 -15.73 -10.99
C LYS A 61 -3.60 -15.82 -9.47
N PRO A 62 -4.82 -16.15 -9.00
CA PRO A 62 -5.12 -16.24 -7.57
C PRO A 62 -4.30 -17.31 -6.87
N VAL A 63 -3.93 -17.01 -5.62
CA VAL A 63 -3.31 -17.93 -4.67
C VAL A 63 -4.30 -18.25 -3.55
N THR A 64 -4.89 -17.22 -2.95
CA THR A 64 -5.85 -17.36 -1.85
C THR A 64 -6.74 -16.11 -1.74
N THR A 65 -7.63 -16.09 -0.76
CA THR A 65 -8.36 -14.90 -0.33
C THR A 65 -8.00 -14.64 1.13
N ASP A 66 -7.63 -13.41 1.46
CA ASP A 66 -7.27 -13.07 2.83
C ASP A 66 -8.51 -12.81 3.72
N ARG A 67 -8.28 -12.61 5.02
CA ARG A 67 -9.34 -12.35 6.00
C ARG A 67 -10.14 -11.07 5.74
N HIS A 68 -9.62 -10.16 4.92
CA HIS A 68 -10.26 -8.90 4.54
C HIS A 68 -11.08 -9.04 3.25
N GLY A 69 -11.13 -10.24 2.66
CA GLY A 69 -11.86 -10.52 1.43
C GLY A 69 -11.09 -10.15 0.15
N ARG A 70 -9.81 -9.76 0.26
CA ARG A 70 -8.98 -9.44 -0.91
C ARG A 70 -8.45 -10.71 -1.54
N ILE A 71 -8.36 -10.72 -2.87
CA ILE A 71 -7.75 -11.83 -3.60
C ILE A 71 -6.23 -11.64 -3.57
N VAL A 72 -5.52 -12.59 -2.99
CA VAL A 72 -4.04 -12.62 -3.01
C VAL A 72 -3.60 -13.31 -4.28
N ALA A 73 -2.83 -12.65 -5.13
CA ALA A 73 -2.52 -13.14 -6.47
C ALA A 73 -1.11 -12.77 -6.98
N HIS A 74 -0.62 -13.59 -7.90
CA HIS A 74 0.44 -13.18 -8.83
C HIS A 74 -0.18 -12.40 -9.98
N VAL A 75 0.41 -11.28 -10.35
CA VAL A 75 -0.10 -10.40 -11.40
C VAL A 75 0.95 -10.24 -12.49
N THR A 76 0.55 -10.51 -13.73
CA THR A 76 1.40 -10.35 -14.92
C THR A 76 0.76 -9.33 -15.85
N ARG A 77 1.52 -8.33 -16.28
CA ARG A 77 1.08 -7.33 -17.25
C ARG A 77 0.98 -7.93 -18.65
N ASP A 78 0.21 -7.30 -19.53
CA ASP A 78 -0.02 -7.71 -20.92
C ASP A 78 1.26 -7.94 -21.75
N ASP A 79 2.36 -7.27 -21.42
CA ASP A 79 3.69 -7.46 -22.03
C ASP A 79 4.55 -8.56 -21.39
N GLY A 80 4.00 -9.31 -20.43
CA GLY A 80 4.70 -10.40 -19.74
C GLY A 80 5.45 -9.97 -18.47
N LEU A 81 5.45 -8.69 -18.09
CA LEU A 81 6.10 -8.25 -16.86
C LEU A 81 5.40 -8.85 -15.62
N HIS A 82 6.15 -9.58 -14.79
CA HIS A 82 5.65 -10.08 -13.50
C HIS A 82 5.71 -8.96 -12.44
N VAL A 83 4.55 -8.39 -12.12
CA VAL A 83 4.41 -7.16 -11.32
C VAL A 83 4.97 -7.32 -9.92
N ASN A 84 4.69 -8.45 -9.26
CA ASN A 84 5.19 -8.71 -7.90
C ASN A 84 6.72 -8.69 -7.86
N ALA A 85 7.37 -9.28 -8.87
CA ALA A 85 8.83 -9.29 -8.97
C ALA A 85 9.38 -7.89 -9.30
N ALA A 86 8.74 -7.17 -10.22
CA ALA A 86 9.13 -5.81 -10.59
C ALA A 86 9.10 -4.85 -9.39
N MET A 87 8.11 -4.98 -8.50
CA MET A 87 8.02 -4.20 -7.27
C MET A 87 9.21 -4.44 -6.32
N VAL A 88 9.62 -5.71 -6.16
CA VAL A 88 10.78 -6.07 -5.34
C VAL A 88 12.08 -5.61 -6.00
N GLU A 89 12.22 -5.81 -7.31
CA GLU A 89 13.40 -5.39 -8.08
C GLU A 89 13.63 -3.88 -8.06
N ALA A 90 12.54 -3.10 -8.05
CA ALA A 90 12.58 -1.64 -7.92
C ALA A 90 12.93 -1.17 -6.50
N GLY A 91 12.92 -2.07 -5.51
CA GLY A 91 13.04 -1.71 -4.09
C GLY A 91 11.79 -0.99 -3.57
N ALA A 92 10.62 -1.31 -4.13
CA ALA A 92 9.34 -0.71 -3.73
C ALA A 92 8.51 -1.61 -2.79
N ALA A 93 8.95 -2.85 -2.56
CA ALA A 93 8.35 -3.75 -1.57
C ALA A 93 9.39 -4.67 -0.92
N TYR A 94 9.09 -5.11 0.30
CA TYR A 94 9.80 -6.20 0.97
C TYR A 94 9.27 -7.55 0.47
N VAL A 95 10.12 -8.57 0.47
CA VAL A 95 9.66 -9.96 0.31
C VAL A 95 8.99 -10.41 1.60
N TYR A 96 7.73 -10.81 1.53
CA TYR A 96 6.97 -11.17 2.71
C TYR A 96 7.21 -12.63 3.11
N ARG A 97 8.36 -12.88 3.75
CA ARG A 97 8.86 -14.23 4.09
C ARG A 97 7.94 -15.09 4.94
N ARG A 98 6.91 -14.51 5.56
CA ARG A 98 5.87 -15.26 6.27
C ARG A 98 4.99 -16.10 5.32
N TYR A 99 4.85 -15.67 4.07
CA TYR A 99 3.92 -16.27 3.10
C TYR A 99 4.59 -16.74 1.81
N THR A 100 5.89 -16.51 1.64
CA THR A 100 6.64 -17.00 0.49
C THR A 100 8.10 -17.30 0.84
N ASP A 101 8.61 -18.37 0.26
CA ASP A 101 10.01 -18.78 0.23
C ASP A 101 10.58 -18.77 -1.20
N ASP A 102 9.94 -18.04 -2.12
CA ASP A 102 10.34 -17.97 -3.53
C ASP A 102 11.79 -17.44 -3.67
N PRO A 103 12.74 -18.29 -4.12
CA PRO A 103 14.14 -17.91 -4.21
C PRO A 103 14.37 -16.78 -5.23
N HIS A 104 13.50 -16.65 -6.24
CA HIS A 104 13.61 -15.58 -7.22
C HIS A 104 13.32 -14.21 -6.59
N LEU A 105 12.24 -14.08 -5.82
CA LEU A 105 11.92 -12.84 -5.11
C LEU A 105 13.01 -12.49 -4.10
N ILE A 106 13.52 -13.48 -3.37
CA ILE A 106 14.61 -13.29 -2.40
C ILE A 106 15.88 -12.78 -3.08
N ALA A 107 16.23 -13.33 -4.25
CA ALA A 107 17.39 -12.87 -5.02
C ALA A 107 17.21 -11.42 -5.51
N LEU A 108 16.02 -11.08 -6.02
CA LEU A 108 15.71 -9.71 -6.44
C LEU A 108 15.82 -8.70 -5.29
N GLU A 109 15.29 -9.05 -4.12
CA GLU A 109 15.38 -8.19 -2.93
C GLU A 109 16.84 -7.99 -2.50
N THR A 110 17.64 -9.05 -2.55
CA THR A 110 19.08 -8.99 -2.21
C THR A 110 19.80 -8.02 -3.15
N VAL A 111 19.59 -8.14 -4.46
CA VAL A 111 20.18 -7.21 -5.45
C VAL A 111 19.67 -5.78 -5.26
N ALA A 112 18.39 -5.58 -4.95
CA ALA A 112 17.84 -4.26 -4.70
C ALA A 112 18.44 -3.60 -3.46
N LYS A 113 18.69 -4.39 -2.39
CA LYS A 113 19.37 -3.96 -1.16
C LYS A 113 20.81 -3.56 -1.43
N GLU A 114 21.58 -4.41 -2.10
CA GLU A 114 22.99 -4.17 -2.42
C GLU A 114 23.18 -2.92 -3.29
N LYS A 115 22.25 -2.67 -4.22
CA LYS A 115 22.28 -1.50 -5.10
C LYS A 115 21.63 -0.26 -4.50
N GLY A 116 21.11 -0.33 -3.27
CA GLY A 116 20.41 0.79 -2.63
C GLY A 116 19.23 1.30 -3.46
N LYS A 117 18.47 0.42 -4.11
CA LYS A 117 17.31 0.82 -4.93
C LYS A 117 16.11 1.18 -4.06
N GLY A 118 15.35 2.18 -4.48
CA GLY A 118 14.07 2.54 -3.88
C GLY A 118 14.16 2.73 -2.36
N LEU A 119 13.34 2.00 -1.60
CA LEU A 119 13.32 2.06 -0.13
C LEU A 119 14.69 1.70 0.48
N TRP A 120 15.53 0.94 -0.22
CA TRP A 120 16.86 0.57 0.26
C TRP A 120 17.88 1.72 0.20
N SER A 121 17.56 2.82 -0.50
CA SER A 121 18.35 4.06 -0.48
C SER A 121 18.16 4.89 0.80
N LEU A 122 17.09 4.61 1.56
CA LEU A 122 16.80 5.33 2.78
C LEU A 122 17.79 5.02 3.91
N PRO A 123 17.97 5.94 4.87
CA PRO A 123 18.66 5.67 6.12
C PRO A 123 18.14 4.40 6.83
N SER A 124 19.02 3.64 7.50
CA SER A 124 18.66 2.36 8.13
C SER A 124 17.52 2.47 9.16
N ASP A 125 17.44 3.57 9.89
CA ASP A 125 16.39 3.87 10.87
C ASP A 125 15.01 4.10 10.24
N GLN A 126 14.96 4.47 8.95
CA GLN A 126 13.72 4.63 8.19
C GLN A 126 13.28 3.36 7.46
N ARG A 127 14.18 2.38 7.31
CA ARG A 127 13.93 1.11 6.60
C ARG A 127 13.29 0.07 7.52
N LYS A 128 12.00 0.23 7.79
CA LYS A 128 11.21 -0.70 8.62
C LYS A 128 10.36 -1.65 7.76
N PRO A 129 10.28 -2.95 8.05
CA PRO A 129 9.30 -3.82 7.41
C PRO A 129 7.85 -3.37 7.72
N PRO A 130 6.90 -3.43 6.77
CA PRO A 130 5.55 -2.89 7.00
C PRO A 130 4.80 -3.61 8.12
N GLU A 131 4.99 -4.92 8.30
CA GLU A 131 4.41 -5.65 9.44
C GLU A 131 4.90 -5.11 10.80
N GLN A 132 6.17 -4.72 10.90
CA GLN A 132 6.69 -4.08 12.11
C GLN A 132 6.12 -2.67 12.27
N TRP A 133 6.04 -1.89 11.19
CA TRP A 133 5.44 -0.56 11.20
C TRP A 133 3.98 -0.60 11.68
N ARG A 134 3.17 -1.53 11.17
CA ARG A 134 1.78 -1.74 11.58
C ARG A 134 1.69 -2.03 13.09
N ARG A 135 2.48 -2.96 13.62
CA ARG A 135 2.48 -3.30 15.06
C ARG A 135 2.80 -2.10 15.97
N GLU A 136 3.72 -1.24 15.55
CA GLU A 136 4.09 -0.07 16.34
C GLU A 136 3.01 1.02 16.32
N HIS A 137 2.32 1.20 15.19
CA HIS A 137 1.33 2.25 14.99
C HIS A 137 -0.13 1.83 15.31
N GLU A 138 -0.41 0.52 15.36
CA GLU A 138 -1.69 -0.03 15.83
C GLU A 138 -1.92 0.36 17.31
N ASN A 139 -0.85 0.33 18.12
CA ASN A 139 -0.88 0.75 19.52
C ASN A 139 -1.11 2.27 19.73
N GLU A 140 -0.80 3.09 18.73
CA GLU A 140 -1.04 4.54 18.79
C GLU A 140 -2.51 4.86 18.44
N THR A 141 -3.06 4.13 17.49
CA THR A 141 -4.46 4.21 17.04
C THR A 141 -5.44 3.87 18.17
N ASP A 142 -5.14 2.81 18.95
CA ASP A 142 -5.93 2.42 20.13
C ASP A 142 -5.85 3.44 21.28
N ARG A 143 -4.77 4.22 21.38
CA ARG A 143 -4.61 5.27 22.40
C ARG A 143 -5.38 6.55 22.08
N ILE A 144 -5.52 6.87 20.80
CA ILE A 144 -6.16 8.12 20.33
C ILE A 144 -7.66 7.88 20.05
N GLY A 145 -8.08 6.62 19.85
CA GLY A 145 -9.49 6.26 19.63
C GLY A 145 -9.99 6.55 18.21
N PHE A 146 -9.12 6.95 17.28
CA PHE A 146 -9.43 7.16 15.87
C PHE A 146 -8.67 6.14 15.04
N ASN A 147 -9.32 5.53 14.03
CA ASN A 147 -8.68 4.61 13.09
C ASN A 147 -9.11 4.93 11.65
N CYS A 148 -8.36 4.40 10.68
CA CYS A 148 -8.64 4.59 9.25
C CYS A 148 -9.65 3.59 8.67
N ALA A 149 -10.27 2.74 9.49
CA ALA A 149 -11.18 1.70 9.02
C ALA A 149 -12.45 2.28 8.37
N VAL A 150 -12.92 3.43 8.86
CA VAL A 150 -14.02 4.18 8.26
C VAL A 150 -13.45 5.26 7.36
N ARG A 151 -13.61 5.15 6.03
CA ARG A 151 -13.09 6.16 5.10
C ARG A 151 -13.88 7.48 5.22
N LYS A 152 -13.37 8.41 6.02
CA LYS A 152 -13.88 9.79 6.14
C LYS A 152 -13.13 10.68 5.16
N THR A 153 -13.85 11.24 4.20
CA THR A 153 -13.29 12.07 3.12
C THR A 153 -13.67 13.54 3.25
N ARG A 154 -14.55 13.90 4.18
CA ARG A 154 -15.01 15.27 4.39
C ARG A 154 -14.92 15.64 5.87
N CYS A 155 -14.59 16.90 6.15
CA CYS A 155 -14.52 17.44 7.50
C CYS A 155 -15.79 17.21 8.32
N LYS A 156 -16.97 17.22 7.68
CA LYS A 156 -18.26 16.96 8.35
C LYS A 156 -18.41 15.55 8.93
N GLN A 157 -17.56 14.61 8.53
CA GLN A 157 -17.59 13.22 9.02
C GLN A 157 -16.76 13.04 10.29
N MET A 158 -16.02 14.08 10.70
CA MET A 158 -15.14 14.09 11.86
C MET A 158 -15.75 14.94 12.97
N THR A 159 -15.45 14.58 14.20
CA THR A 159 -16.02 15.14 15.42
C THR A 159 -15.08 16.11 16.12
N SER A 160 -13.77 16.04 15.84
CA SER A 160 -12.77 16.91 16.46
C SER A 160 -11.65 17.29 15.50
N CYS A 161 -10.92 18.36 15.83
CA CYS A 161 -9.70 18.74 15.11
C CYS A 161 -8.60 17.68 15.24
N GLU A 162 -8.52 17.00 16.38
CA GLU A 162 -7.59 15.89 16.60
C GLU A 162 -7.89 14.73 15.65
N GLU A 163 -9.16 14.37 15.47
CA GLU A 163 -9.60 13.37 14.50
C GLU A 163 -9.25 13.80 13.06
N ALA A 164 -9.48 15.07 12.72
CA ALA A 164 -9.14 15.60 11.40
C ALA A 164 -7.63 15.51 11.13
N ARG A 165 -6.78 15.85 12.11
CA ARG A 165 -5.32 15.72 12.02
C ARG A 165 -4.88 14.26 11.91
N PHE A 166 -5.51 13.35 12.66
CA PHE A 166 -5.26 11.92 12.52
C PHE A 166 -5.54 11.44 11.10
N TYR A 167 -6.69 11.81 10.53
CA TYR A 167 -7.03 11.38 9.18
C TYR A 167 -6.14 12.02 8.10
N LEU A 168 -5.72 13.27 8.27
CA LEU A 168 -4.80 13.93 7.36
C LEU A 168 -3.44 13.21 7.31
N THR A 169 -2.90 12.90 8.50
CA THR A 169 -1.55 12.36 8.68
C THR A 169 -1.47 10.84 8.53
N ARG A 170 -2.45 10.11 9.05
CA ARG A 170 -2.46 8.65 9.16
C ARG A 170 -3.34 7.95 8.13
N CYS A 171 -4.40 8.59 7.63
CA CYS A 171 -5.37 7.99 6.69
C CYS A 171 -5.29 8.51 5.24
N GLY A 172 -4.27 9.32 4.92
CA GLY A 172 -4.00 9.77 3.55
C GLY A 172 -5.00 10.80 2.98
N THR A 173 -5.78 11.48 3.84
CA THR A 173 -6.82 12.43 3.44
C THR A 173 -6.26 13.86 3.22
N HIS A 174 -5.21 13.97 2.41
CA HIS A 174 -4.48 15.21 2.14
C HIS A 174 -5.35 16.37 1.60
N TRP A 175 -6.50 16.08 0.98
CA TRP A 175 -7.44 17.09 0.48
C TRP A 175 -8.24 17.81 1.59
N LEU A 176 -8.15 17.36 2.84
CA LEU A 176 -8.76 18.06 3.98
C LEU A 176 -7.98 19.30 4.40
N ASP A 177 -6.70 19.35 4.02
CA ASP A 177 -5.80 20.48 4.17
C ASP A 177 -5.75 21.24 2.84
N GLY A 178 -6.57 22.29 2.74
CA GLY A 178 -6.81 23.00 1.49
C GLY A 178 -5.70 23.97 1.10
N ASN A 179 -5.06 24.60 2.10
CA ASN A 179 -3.97 25.55 1.92
C ASN A 179 -2.58 24.89 2.06
N LYS A 180 -2.52 23.60 2.43
CA LYS A 180 -1.32 22.78 2.57
C LYS A 180 -0.38 23.26 3.68
N ASP A 181 -0.95 23.82 4.75
CA ASP A 181 -0.20 24.29 5.91
C ASP A 181 -0.04 23.23 7.02
N GLY A 182 -0.59 22.03 6.81
CA GLY A 182 -0.59 20.94 7.77
C GLY A 182 -1.78 20.95 8.73
N VAL A 183 -2.72 21.90 8.59
CA VAL A 183 -3.93 22.01 9.41
C VAL A 183 -5.15 21.63 8.56
N PRO A 184 -5.78 20.47 8.82
CA PRO A 184 -6.97 20.07 8.08
C PRO A 184 -8.21 20.78 8.60
N CYS A 185 -9.24 20.93 7.76
CA CYS A 185 -10.57 21.33 8.21
C CYS A 185 -10.63 22.67 8.96
N GLU A 186 -9.78 23.63 8.59
CA GLU A 186 -9.62 24.94 9.24
C GLU A 186 -10.93 25.74 9.31
N ARG A 187 -11.78 25.59 8.29
CA ARG A 187 -13.08 26.28 8.21
C ARG A 187 -14.12 25.74 9.17
N THR A 188 -13.93 24.52 9.71
CA THR A 188 -14.96 23.83 10.49
C THR A 188 -14.48 23.33 11.84
N LEU A 189 -13.39 22.55 11.89
CA LEU A 189 -12.97 21.81 13.08
C LEU A 189 -11.69 22.40 13.70
N CYS A 190 -10.67 22.68 12.87
CA CYS A 190 -9.39 23.22 13.34
C CYS A 190 -9.37 24.75 13.21
N LYS A 191 -10.31 25.41 13.87
CA LYS A 191 -10.34 26.87 13.91
C LYS A 191 -9.22 27.36 14.85
N SER A 192 -8.45 28.32 14.38
CA SER A 192 -7.46 29.08 15.16
C SER A 192 -8.11 29.90 16.27
#